data_AF-A0A923VIB1-F1
#
_entry.id   AF-A0A923VIB1-F1
#
_cell.length_a   1.000
_cell.length_b   1.000
_cell.length_c   1.000
_cell.angle_alpha   90.00
_cell.angle_beta   90.00
_cell.angle_gamma   90.00
#
_symmetry.space_group_name_H-M   'P 1'
#
loop_
_entity.id
_entity.type
_entity.pdbx_description
1 polymer ?
#
loop_
_entity_poly.entity_id
_entity_poly.type
_entity_poly.pdbx_seq_one_letter_code
_entity_poly.pdbx_strand_id
1 'polypeptide(L)'
;MALAFFCTLTCCAQDTAEYVYRDSTLIMADSVNKATVVEEQKDSYIKKIVVLDTAQRNKQLGIVNDSAESLKNDPAFAYAKNLDSLLKSLQDKQQKAPTESAERTGPSWLERFFSSTDAKTFFWSLAIIFIGFILYKLFFTEGIFQRKSTTNKVNVVQEAEDNLSPTTDYYKLIAQSVANNNYRLATRYHYLQALQKLAARGAIQFTADKTNYQYLAELYGKPYYNNFAALTLNYEYAWYGSFQITDTMYSKIQNNFTAFNNQLYY
;
A
#
# COMPACT_ATOMS: atom_id res chain seq x y z
N MET A 1 -24.11 -40.38 -38.93
CA MET A 1 -23.46 -41.61 -38.43
C MET A 1 -21.96 -41.43 -38.58
N ALA A 2 -21.25 -41.16 -37.48
CA ALA A 2 -19.83 -41.48 -37.23
C ALA A 2 -19.40 -40.75 -35.94
N LEU A 3 -19.37 -41.53 -34.86
CA LEU A 3 -18.66 -41.23 -33.61
C LEU A 3 -17.16 -41.28 -33.85
N ALA A 4 -16.38 -40.39 -33.21
CA ALA A 4 -15.28 -40.80 -32.32
C ALA A 4 -14.51 -39.58 -31.75
N PHE A 5 -14.56 -39.48 -30.42
CA PHE A 5 -13.44 -39.25 -29.50
C PHE A 5 -12.38 -38.19 -29.84
N PHE A 6 -12.40 -37.09 -29.09
CA PHE A 6 -11.17 -36.45 -28.63
C PHE A 6 -11.10 -36.47 -27.10
N CYS A 7 -10.04 -37.12 -26.64
CA CYS A 7 -9.65 -37.40 -25.28
C CYS A 7 -9.39 -36.10 -24.51
N THR A 8 -10.13 -35.87 -23.41
CA THR A 8 -9.86 -34.79 -22.47
C THR A 8 -8.68 -35.19 -21.58
N LEU A 9 -7.57 -34.47 -21.72
CA LEU A 9 -6.46 -34.49 -20.77
C LEU A 9 -6.89 -33.76 -19.49
N THR A 10 -7.16 -34.54 -18.46
CA THR A 10 -7.36 -34.08 -17.08
C THR A 10 -6.06 -33.46 -16.57
N CYS A 11 -6.03 -32.13 -16.46
CA CYS A 11 -5.01 -31.43 -15.70
C CYS A 11 -5.41 -31.52 -14.23
N CYS A 12 -4.64 -32.26 -13.42
CA CYS A 12 -4.80 -32.24 -11.97
C CYS A 12 -4.47 -30.83 -11.46
N ALA A 13 -5.51 -30.12 -11.01
CA ALA A 13 -5.37 -28.87 -10.28
C ALA A 13 -4.66 -29.15 -8.95
N GLN A 14 -3.56 -28.45 -8.72
CA GLN A 14 -2.82 -28.50 -7.47
C GLN A 14 -3.59 -27.71 -6.41
N ASP A 15 -3.94 -28.39 -5.32
CA ASP A 15 -4.69 -27.86 -4.18
C ASP A 15 -3.87 -26.74 -3.51
N THR A 16 -4.28 -25.49 -3.70
CA THR A 16 -3.70 -24.35 -2.99
C THR A 16 -4.46 -24.16 -1.69
N ALA A 17 -3.89 -24.64 -0.58
CA ALA A 17 -4.45 -24.40 0.75
C ALA A 17 -4.51 -22.88 1.02
N GLU A 18 -5.74 -22.36 1.04
CA GLU A 18 -6.09 -21.00 1.42
C GLU A 18 -5.84 -20.81 2.92
N TYR A 19 -4.80 -20.06 3.28
CA TYR A 19 -4.56 -19.71 4.68
C TYR A 19 -5.49 -18.56 5.09
N VAL A 20 -6.54 -18.89 5.84
CA VAL A 20 -7.45 -17.91 6.46
C VAL A 20 -6.84 -17.44 7.78
N TYR A 21 -6.36 -16.19 7.82
CA TYR A 21 -5.95 -15.55 9.06
C TYR A 21 -7.18 -15.14 9.88
N ARG A 22 -7.39 -15.78 11.03
CA ARG A 22 -8.43 -15.45 12.00
C ARG A 22 -7.90 -14.39 12.98
N ASP A 23 -8.31 -13.15 12.77
CA ASP A 23 -8.11 -12.09 13.77
C ASP A 23 -8.96 -12.40 15.02
N SER A 24 -8.32 -12.52 16.18
CA SER A 24 -8.99 -12.85 17.46
C SER A 24 -9.55 -11.62 18.16
N THR A 25 -9.50 -10.42 17.55
CA THR A 25 -10.02 -9.19 18.15
C THR A 25 -11.54 -9.03 18.07
N LEU A 26 -12.24 -9.94 17.38
CA LEU A 26 -13.71 -9.91 17.23
C LEU A 26 -14.46 -10.85 18.20
N ILE A 27 -14.06 -10.91 19.48
CA ILE A 27 -14.90 -11.47 20.54
C ILE A 27 -15.09 -10.45 21.67
N MET A 28 -15.39 -9.20 21.32
CA MET A 28 -15.94 -8.21 22.27
C MET A 28 -16.90 -7.27 21.55
N ALA A 29 -17.90 -7.84 20.88
CA ALA A 29 -19.06 -7.11 20.41
C ALA A 29 -20.26 -8.07 20.43
N ASP A 30 -20.77 -8.33 21.63
CA ASP A 30 -22.20 -8.56 21.93
C ASP A 30 -22.35 -9.33 23.25
N SER A 31 -22.58 -8.58 24.32
CA SER A 31 -23.42 -9.01 25.47
C SER A 31 -23.37 -7.95 26.57
N VAL A 32 -24.07 -6.84 26.36
CA VAL A 32 -24.58 -6.04 27.48
C VAL A 32 -26.00 -6.56 27.78
N ASN A 33 -26.24 -6.84 29.06
CA ASN A 33 -27.50 -7.24 29.72
C ASN A 33 -27.86 -8.72 29.80
N LYS A 34 -27.38 -9.36 30.88
CA LYS A 34 -28.27 -10.06 31.82
C LYS A 34 -27.65 -10.11 33.22
N ALA A 35 -28.29 -9.45 34.19
CA ALA A 35 -27.99 -9.63 35.60
C ALA A 35 -28.44 -11.03 36.03
N THR A 36 -27.54 -11.82 36.60
CA THR A 36 -27.87 -12.95 37.47
C THR A 36 -26.73 -13.13 38.46
N VAL A 37 -27.06 -12.99 39.74
CA VAL A 37 -26.21 -13.21 40.91
C VAL A 37 -26.11 -14.72 41.14
N VAL A 38 -24.89 -15.30 41.12
CA VAL A 38 -24.55 -16.55 41.84
C VAL A 38 -23.05 -16.57 42.19
N GLU A 39 -22.82 -16.66 43.50
CA GLU A 39 -21.72 -17.20 44.34
C GLU A 39 -20.24 -17.21 43.93
N GLU A 40 -19.44 -16.80 44.93
CA GLU A 40 -18.00 -17.00 45.08
C GLU A 40 -17.59 -18.48 44.95
N GLN A 41 -16.60 -18.76 44.10
CA GLN A 41 -15.54 -19.71 44.45
C GLN A 41 -14.18 -19.17 44.03
N LYS A 42 -13.31 -19.11 45.03
CA LYS A 42 -11.98 -18.49 45.05
C LYS A 42 -10.96 -19.58 44.80
N ASP A 43 -10.46 -19.69 43.57
CA ASP A 43 -9.23 -20.43 43.30
C ASP A 43 -8.25 -19.59 42.47
N SER A 44 -7.17 -19.24 43.18
CA SER A 44 -6.07 -18.39 42.74
C SER A 44 -5.18 -19.14 41.73
N TYR A 45 -5.20 -18.70 40.48
CA TYR A 45 -4.11 -18.94 39.54
C TYR A 45 -3.60 -17.60 39.00
N ILE A 46 -2.52 -17.09 39.57
CA ILE A 46 -1.80 -15.95 39.01
C ILE A 46 -1.11 -16.39 37.73
N LYS A 47 -1.75 -16.15 36.59
CA LYS A 47 -1.10 -16.16 35.28
C LYS A 47 -0.15 -14.96 35.24
N LYS A 48 1.14 -15.22 35.40
CA LYS A 48 2.19 -14.20 35.23
C LYS A 48 2.23 -13.77 33.76
N ILE A 49 1.47 -12.73 33.42
CA ILE A 49 1.54 -12.11 32.11
C ILE A 49 2.87 -11.36 32.06
N VAL A 50 3.86 -11.95 31.39
CA VAL A 50 5.07 -11.23 31.00
C VAL A 50 4.67 -10.34 29.84
N VAL A 51 4.45 -9.07 30.12
CA VAL A 51 4.37 -8.04 29.08
C VAL A 51 5.75 -7.95 28.45
N LEU A 52 5.91 -8.52 27.26
CA LEU A 52 7.06 -8.27 26.41
C LEU A 52 6.92 -6.85 25.90
N ASP A 53 7.45 -5.91 26.67
CA ASP A 53 7.63 -4.54 26.22
C ASP A 53 8.76 -4.57 25.19
N THR A 54 8.44 -4.26 23.92
CA THR A 54 9.41 -4.13 22.83
C THR A 54 10.17 -2.81 22.98
N ALA A 55 10.55 -2.46 24.20
CA ALA A 55 11.46 -1.37 24.49
C ALA A 55 12.87 -1.95 24.49
N GLN A 56 13.66 -1.49 23.52
CA GLN A 56 15.09 -1.77 23.29
C GLN A 56 15.85 -2.24 24.55
N ARG A 57 15.94 -3.55 24.73
CA ARG A 57 16.97 -4.12 25.59
C ARG A 57 18.12 -4.52 24.68
N ASN A 58 19.11 -3.64 24.56
CA ASN A 58 20.43 -3.98 24.03
C ASN A 58 21.05 -5.04 24.98
N LYS A 59 20.69 -6.29 24.75
CA LYS A 59 21.41 -7.42 25.32
C LYS A 59 22.38 -7.82 24.23
N GLN A 60 23.63 -7.38 24.36
CA GLN A 60 24.74 -7.95 23.60
C GLN A 60 24.66 -9.46 23.76
N LEU A 61 24.26 -10.15 22.69
CA LEU A 61 24.28 -11.60 22.64
C LEU A 61 25.75 -11.98 22.57
N GLY A 62 26.34 -12.23 23.74
CA GLY A 62 27.61 -12.94 23.82
C GLY A 62 27.39 -14.33 23.24
N ILE A 63 27.68 -14.50 21.95
CA ILE A 63 27.70 -15.83 21.34
C ILE A 63 28.94 -16.52 21.89
N VAL A 64 28.74 -17.28 22.96
CA VAL A 64 29.71 -18.28 23.41
C VAL A 64 29.72 -19.35 22.32
N ASN A 65 30.90 -19.76 21.84
CA ASN A 65 31.03 -20.75 20.76
C ASN A 65 30.27 -22.07 21.05
N ASP A 66 30.11 -22.38 22.34
CA ASP A 66 29.34 -23.52 22.86
C ASP A 66 27.83 -23.46 22.51
N SER A 67 27.28 -22.26 22.30
CA SER A 67 25.88 -22.06 21.91
C SER A 67 25.59 -22.46 20.46
N ALA A 68 26.58 -22.37 19.57
CA ALA A 68 26.39 -22.76 18.17
C ALA A 68 26.32 -24.30 18.03
N GLU A 69 27.09 -25.01 18.85
CA GLU A 69 27.15 -26.47 18.85
C GLU A 69 25.90 -27.09 19.50
N SER A 70 25.37 -26.47 20.56
CA SER A 70 24.07 -26.87 21.13
C SER A 70 22.91 -26.67 20.16
N LEU A 71 22.90 -25.56 19.41
CA LEU A 71 21.85 -25.27 18.42
C LEU A 71 21.92 -26.20 17.20
N LYS A 72 23.11 -26.65 16.80
CA LYS A 72 23.30 -27.62 15.70
C LYS A 72 22.75 -29.01 16.04
N ASN A 73 22.67 -29.35 17.33
CA ASN A 73 22.19 -30.63 17.84
C ASN A 73 20.74 -30.58 18.34
N ASP A 74 20.09 -29.42 18.34
CA ASP A 74 18.70 -29.27 18.73
C ASP A 74 17.76 -29.85 17.65
N PRO A 75 16.78 -30.71 18.03
CA PRO A 75 15.82 -31.29 17.10
C PRO A 75 15.01 -30.26 16.30
N ALA A 76 14.80 -29.05 16.83
CA ALA A 76 14.11 -27.97 16.13
C ALA A 76 14.83 -27.53 14.83
N PHE A 77 16.15 -27.75 14.72
CA PHE A 77 16.97 -27.37 13.57
C PHE A 77 17.43 -28.57 12.72
N ALA A 78 16.83 -29.74 12.91
CA ALA A 78 17.18 -30.95 12.16
C ALA A 78 17.07 -30.77 10.63
N TYR A 79 16.20 -29.87 10.15
CA TYR A 79 16.03 -29.54 8.74
C TYR A 79 17.28 -28.88 8.10
N ALA A 80 18.10 -28.17 8.88
CA ALA A 80 19.30 -27.49 8.39
C ALA A 80 20.36 -28.47 7.87
N LYS A 81 20.42 -29.69 8.43
CA LYS A 81 21.32 -30.76 7.94
C LYS A 81 20.97 -31.22 6.52
N ASN A 82 19.67 -31.21 6.17
CA ASN A 82 19.22 -31.53 4.81
C ASN A 82 19.43 -30.37 3.83
N LEU A 83 19.66 -29.15 4.31
CA LEU A 83 19.87 -27.98 3.46
C LEU A 83 21.28 -27.96 2.86
N ASP A 84 22.28 -28.43 3.61
CA ASP A 84 23.67 -28.48 3.17
C ASP A 84 23.87 -29.46 2.00
N SER A 85 23.18 -30.61 2.04
CA SER A 85 23.18 -31.58 0.94
C SER A 85 22.46 -31.07 -0.31
N LEU A 86 21.36 -30.33 -0.14
CA LEU A 86 20.66 -29.67 -1.24
C LEU A 86 21.53 -28.59 -1.89
N LEU A 87 22.19 -27.76 -1.08
CA LEU A 87 23.05 -26.68 -1.57
C LEU A 87 24.27 -27.25 -2.32
N LYS A 88 24.89 -28.31 -1.79
CA LYS A 88 25.96 -29.06 -2.47
C LYS A 88 25.50 -29.63 -3.81
N SER A 89 24.31 -30.21 -3.88
CA SER A 89 23.77 -30.79 -5.12
C SER A 89 23.49 -29.75 -6.21
N LEU A 90 23.08 -28.53 -5.82
CA LEU A 90 22.87 -27.42 -6.75
C LEU A 90 24.22 -26.90 -7.27
N GLN A 91 25.23 -26.81 -6.40
CA GLN A 91 26.59 -26.44 -6.80
C GLN A 91 27.20 -27.46 -7.76
N ASP A 92 27.05 -28.75 -7.47
CA ASP A 92 27.50 -29.84 -8.34
C ASP A 92 26.76 -29.83 -9.69
N LYS A 93 25.45 -29.52 -9.71
CA LYS A 93 24.69 -29.35 -10.97
C LYS A 93 25.13 -28.15 -11.79
N GLN A 94 25.55 -27.04 -11.14
CA GLN A 94 26.12 -25.91 -11.86
C GLN A 94 27.55 -26.19 -12.37
N GLN A 95 28.33 -26.99 -11.65
CA GLN A 95 29.69 -27.37 -12.05
C GLN A 95 29.74 -28.52 -13.07
N LYS A 96 28.72 -29.38 -13.12
CA LYS A 96 28.62 -30.55 -14.02
C LYS A 96 27.53 -30.40 -15.10
N ALA A 97 27.11 -29.18 -15.44
CA ALA A 97 26.40 -28.97 -16.69
C ALA A 97 27.41 -29.16 -17.84
N PRO A 98 27.23 -30.14 -18.74
CA PRO A 98 28.13 -30.33 -19.86
C PRO A 98 28.10 -29.06 -20.72
N THR A 99 29.27 -28.45 -20.90
CA THR A 99 29.50 -27.43 -21.93
C THR A 99 29.50 -28.12 -23.29
N GLU A 100 28.37 -28.69 -23.71
CA GLU A 100 28.15 -29.10 -25.10
C GLU A 100 27.62 -27.89 -25.89
N SER A 101 28.50 -26.92 -26.11
CA SER A 101 28.30 -25.89 -27.13
C SER A 101 29.09 -26.29 -28.37
N ALA A 102 28.35 -26.53 -29.44
CA ALA A 102 28.81 -27.01 -30.73
C ALA A 102 30.07 -26.29 -31.27
N GLU A 103 31.06 -27.07 -31.68
CA GLU A 103 32.00 -26.68 -32.73
C GLU A 103 31.21 -26.42 -34.03
N ARG A 104 31.04 -25.15 -34.40
CA ARG A 104 30.80 -24.73 -35.79
C ARG A 104 31.61 -23.48 -36.08
N THR A 105 32.73 -23.68 -36.76
CA THR A 105 33.53 -22.65 -37.40
C THR A 105 32.74 -22.02 -38.53
N GLY A 106 32.24 -20.81 -38.32
CA GLY A 106 31.62 -19.96 -39.33
C GLY A 106 30.63 -18.99 -38.69
N PRO A 107 30.58 -17.71 -39.12
CA PRO A 107 29.62 -16.77 -38.57
C PRO A 107 28.22 -17.35 -38.77
N SER A 108 27.50 -17.49 -37.65
CA SER A 108 26.11 -17.94 -37.65
C SER A 108 25.35 -17.09 -38.67
N TRP A 109 24.43 -17.67 -39.42
CA TRP A 109 23.70 -16.94 -40.48
C TRP A 109 23.06 -15.63 -39.97
N LEU A 110 22.76 -15.57 -38.68
CA LEU A 110 22.38 -14.37 -37.93
C LEU A 110 23.44 -13.27 -37.97
N GLU A 111 24.70 -13.59 -37.70
CA GLU A 111 25.80 -12.62 -37.72
C GLU A 111 26.00 -12.02 -39.12
N ARG A 112 25.90 -12.85 -40.17
CA ARG A 112 25.96 -12.38 -41.57
C ARG A 112 24.79 -11.43 -41.88
N PHE A 113 23.60 -11.76 -41.39
CA PHE A 113 22.41 -10.92 -41.52
C PHE A 113 22.58 -9.58 -40.79
N PHE A 114 22.96 -9.59 -39.50
CA PHE A 114 23.16 -8.37 -38.70
C PHE A 114 24.34 -7.51 -39.19
N SER A 115 25.33 -8.10 -39.86
CA SER A 115 26.47 -7.38 -40.45
C SER A 115 26.19 -6.75 -41.83
N SER A 116 25.07 -7.11 -42.47
CA SER A 116 24.75 -6.61 -43.80
C SER A 116 24.41 -5.12 -43.78
N THR A 117 24.84 -4.39 -44.82
CA THR A 117 24.55 -2.95 -44.96
C THR A 117 23.05 -2.68 -44.97
N ASP A 118 22.26 -3.60 -45.52
CA ASP A 118 20.80 -3.51 -45.60
C ASP A 118 20.11 -3.72 -44.25
N ALA A 119 20.61 -4.64 -43.41
CA ALA A 119 20.11 -4.77 -42.05
C ALA A 119 20.44 -3.51 -41.23
N LYS A 120 21.64 -2.94 -41.41
CA LYS A 120 22.04 -1.71 -40.71
C LYS A 120 21.11 -0.54 -41.03
N THR A 121 20.74 -0.34 -42.30
CA THR A 121 19.79 0.72 -42.70
C THR A 121 18.39 0.46 -42.18
N PHE A 122 17.92 -0.80 -42.19
CA PHE A 122 16.64 -1.20 -41.61
C PHE A 122 16.58 -0.91 -40.10
N PHE A 123 17.61 -1.27 -39.33
CA PHE A 123 17.66 -1.00 -37.89
C PHE A 123 17.73 0.51 -37.57
N TRP A 124 18.45 1.29 -38.38
CA TRP A 124 18.46 2.75 -38.24
C TRP A 124 17.09 3.36 -38.51
N SER A 125 16.40 2.91 -39.56
CA SER A 125 15.02 3.33 -39.86
C SER A 125 14.06 2.97 -38.72
N LEU A 126 14.14 1.73 -38.21
CA LEU A 126 13.33 1.27 -37.09
C LEU A 126 13.58 2.09 -35.82
N ALA A 127 14.85 2.43 -35.53
CA ALA A 127 15.22 3.27 -34.40
C ALA A 127 14.64 4.68 -34.52
N ILE A 128 14.67 5.29 -35.70
CA ILE A 128 14.08 6.61 -35.96
C ILE A 128 12.57 6.58 -35.79
N ILE A 129 11.89 5.56 -36.32
CA ILE A 129 10.44 5.37 -36.16
C ILE A 129 10.08 5.17 -34.68
N PHE A 130 10.86 4.38 -33.94
CA PHE A 130 10.66 4.15 -32.52
C PHE A 130 10.83 5.43 -31.70
N ILE A 131 11.87 6.23 -32.00
CA ILE A 131 12.06 7.55 -31.40
C ILE A 131 10.89 8.48 -31.73
N GLY A 132 10.45 8.51 -32.99
CA GLY A 132 9.31 9.32 -33.43
C GLY A 132 8.01 8.91 -32.74
N PHE A 133 7.78 7.61 -32.55
CA PHE A 133 6.64 7.08 -31.82
C PHE A 133 6.68 7.45 -30.33
N ILE A 134 7.86 7.38 -29.70
CA ILE A 134 8.04 7.82 -28.30
C ILE A 134 7.75 9.31 -28.17
N LEU A 135 8.27 10.15 -29.08
CA LEU A 135 8.03 11.59 -29.07
C LEU A 135 6.55 11.91 -29.34
N TYR A 136 5.92 11.25 -30.31
CA TYR A 136 4.48 11.37 -30.57
C TYR A 136 3.66 10.98 -29.33
N LYS A 137 3.99 9.87 -28.67
CA LYS A 137 3.34 9.47 -27.41
C LYS A 137 3.61 10.46 -26.27
N LEU A 138 4.79 11.06 -26.20
CA LEU A 138 5.16 12.06 -25.19
C LEU A 138 4.39 13.36 -25.36
N PHE A 139 4.22 13.86 -26.60
CA PHE A 139 3.58 15.16 -26.85
C PHE A 139 2.06 15.09 -27.09
N PHE A 140 1.56 13.98 -27.65
CA PHE A 140 0.15 13.83 -28.03
C PHE A 140 -0.67 13.00 -27.03
N THR A 141 -0.04 12.48 -25.98
CA THR A 141 -0.73 11.84 -24.86
C THR A 141 -0.40 12.60 -23.59
N GLU A 142 -1.34 13.42 -23.10
CA GLU A 142 -1.22 14.19 -21.84
C GLU A 142 -1.16 13.31 -20.56
N GLY A 143 -0.70 12.06 -20.63
CA GLY A 143 -0.91 11.09 -19.55
C GLY A 143 0.19 10.08 -19.28
N ILE A 144 1.33 10.08 -20.00
CA ILE A 144 2.31 8.97 -19.88
C ILE A 144 3.58 9.37 -19.10
N PHE A 145 3.72 10.65 -18.73
CA PHE A 145 4.84 11.14 -17.92
C PHE A 145 4.48 11.50 -16.48
N GLN A 146 3.50 10.83 -15.89
CA GLN A 146 3.41 10.78 -14.42
C GLN A 146 4.31 9.66 -13.88
N ARG A 147 5.63 9.84 -14.03
CA ARG A 147 6.59 9.28 -13.08
C ARG A 147 6.12 9.77 -11.71
N LYS A 148 5.90 8.87 -10.76
CA LYS A 148 5.64 9.21 -9.35
C LYS A 148 6.81 10.06 -8.83
N SER A 149 6.78 11.36 -9.10
CA SER A 149 7.66 12.33 -8.47
C SER A 149 7.01 12.65 -7.14
N THR A 150 7.40 11.88 -6.13
CA THR A 150 7.23 12.25 -4.73
C THR A 150 7.89 13.58 -4.41
N THR A 151 8.81 14.08 -5.25
CA THR A 151 9.55 15.33 -4.99
C THR A 151 8.73 16.60 -5.22
N ASN A 152 7.92 16.69 -6.28
CA ASN A 152 7.04 17.86 -6.50
C ASN A 152 5.76 17.79 -5.65
N LYS A 153 5.30 16.59 -5.31
CA LYS A 153 4.17 16.41 -4.38
C LYS A 153 4.55 16.85 -2.97
N VAL A 154 5.79 16.61 -2.54
CA VAL A 154 6.29 17.09 -1.24
C VAL A 154 6.36 18.62 -1.23
N ASN A 155 6.91 19.29 -2.25
CA ASN A 155 6.95 20.75 -2.23
C ASN A 155 5.57 21.44 -2.20
N VAL A 156 4.58 20.96 -2.97
CA VAL A 156 3.22 21.54 -2.96
C VAL A 156 2.44 21.19 -1.68
N VAL A 157 2.65 19.99 -1.12
CA VAL A 157 2.04 19.61 0.16
C VAL A 157 2.68 20.39 1.31
N GLN A 158 4.00 20.59 1.27
CA GLN A 158 4.75 21.27 2.31
C GLN A 158 4.52 22.79 2.28
N GLU A 159 4.43 23.42 1.11
CA GLU A 159 4.01 24.84 1.01
C GLU A 159 2.58 25.07 1.50
N ALA A 160 1.66 24.12 1.27
CA ALA A 160 0.29 24.21 1.78
C ALA A 160 0.19 23.93 3.28
N GLU A 161 1.09 23.11 3.85
CA GLU A 161 1.16 22.80 5.28
C GLU A 161 1.83 23.92 6.09
N ASP A 162 2.88 24.55 5.55
CA ASP A 162 3.58 25.67 6.19
C ASP A 162 2.78 26.97 6.11
N ASN A 163 1.85 27.08 5.15
CA ASN A 163 0.94 28.22 5.00
C ASN A 163 -0.51 27.82 5.30
N LEU A 164 -0.81 27.55 6.58
CA LEU A 164 -2.18 27.54 7.13
C LEU A 164 -2.78 28.96 7.15
N SER A 165 -2.63 29.70 6.06
CA SER A 165 -3.16 31.04 5.93
C SER A 165 -4.68 30.97 5.75
N PRO A 166 -5.44 31.85 6.43
CA PRO A 166 -6.86 32.07 6.15
C PRO A 166 -7.15 32.46 4.69
N THR A 167 -6.14 32.76 3.88
CA THR A 167 -6.26 33.18 2.47
C THR A 167 -5.97 32.07 1.46
N THR A 168 -5.68 30.84 1.90
CA THR A 168 -5.37 29.74 0.99
C THR A 168 -6.60 29.34 0.16
N ASP A 169 -6.45 29.37 -1.17
CA ASP A 169 -7.51 29.02 -2.11
C ASP A 169 -7.59 27.49 -2.29
N TYR A 170 -8.25 26.83 -1.34
CA TYR A 170 -8.45 25.38 -1.38
C TYR A 170 -9.24 24.92 -2.62
N TYR A 171 -10.03 25.78 -3.27
CA TYR A 171 -10.77 25.37 -4.48
C TYR A 171 -9.82 24.99 -5.61
N LYS A 172 -8.76 25.77 -5.83
CA LYS A 172 -7.74 25.45 -6.84
C LYS A 172 -6.98 24.17 -6.49
N LEU A 173 -6.59 24.01 -5.23
CA LEU A 173 -5.85 22.83 -4.76
C LEU A 173 -6.68 21.55 -4.89
N ILE A 174 -7.98 21.60 -4.59
CA ILE A 174 -8.92 20.50 -4.81
C ILE A 174 -9.00 20.16 -6.31
N ALA A 175 -9.26 21.16 -7.16
CA ALA A 175 -9.40 20.95 -8.61
C ALA A 175 -8.13 20.32 -9.22
N GLN A 176 -6.95 20.83 -8.84
CA GLN A 176 -5.66 20.27 -9.27
C GLN A 176 -5.47 18.83 -8.78
N SER A 177 -5.84 18.53 -7.54
CA SER A 177 -5.71 17.18 -6.98
C SER A 177 -6.63 16.19 -7.69
N VAL A 178 -7.86 16.60 -8.01
CA VAL A 178 -8.82 15.80 -8.79
C VAL A 178 -8.32 15.56 -10.21
N ALA A 179 -7.83 16.60 -10.90
CA ALA A 179 -7.28 16.46 -12.26
C ALA A 179 -6.09 15.49 -12.31
N ASN A 180 -5.33 15.39 -11.21
CA ASN A 180 -4.22 14.44 -11.07
C ASN A 180 -4.64 13.06 -10.52
N ASN A 181 -5.94 12.75 -10.44
CA ASN A 181 -6.48 11.54 -9.84
C ASN A 181 -5.97 11.26 -8.41
N ASN A 182 -5.60 12.32 -7.68
CA ASN A 182 -5.09 12.25 -6.31
C ASN A 182 -6.22 12.54 -5.32
N TYR A 183 -7.15 11.61 -5.22
CA TYR A 183 -8.36 11.74 -4.39
C TYR A 183 -8.07 11.82 -2.89
N ARG A 184 -6.97 11.21 -2.44
CA ARG A 184 -6.51 11.34 -1.05
C ARG A 184 -6.14 12.78 -0.72
N LEU A 185 -5.39 13.43 -1.61
CA LEU A 185 -5.00 14.83 -1.43
C LEU A 185 -6.20 15.78 -1.60
N ALA A 186 -7.08 15.51 -2.57
CA ALA A 186 -8.30 16.28 -2.74
C ALA A 186 -9.20 16.21 -1.49
N THR A 187 -9.33 15.03 -0.87
CA THR A 187 -10.06 14.84 0.39
C THR A 187 -9.44 15.63 1.54
N ARG A 188 -8.10 15.64 1.65
CA ARG A 188 -7.39 16.48 2.65
C ARG A 188 -7.70 17.95 2.46
N TYR A 189 -7.64 18.48 1.24
CA TYR A 189 -7.94 19.88 0.98
C TYR A 189 -9.41 20.24 1.21
N HIS A 190 -10.34 19.33 0.90
CA HIS A 190 -11.74 19.49 1.30
C HIS A 190 -11.91 19.60 2.81
N TYR A 191 -11.18 18.81 3.59
CA TYR A 191 -11.22 18.86 5.05
C TYR A 191 -10.66 20.19 5.61
N LEU A 192 -9.51 20.63 5.10
CA LEU A 192 -8.93 21.91 5.50
C LEU A 192 -9.83 23.11 5.13
N GLN A 193 -10.48 23.06 3.97
CA GLN A 193 -11.48 24.05 3.58
C GLN A 193 -12.67 24.08 4.55
N ALA A 194 -13.16 22.91 5.00
CA ALA A 194 -14.26 22.83 5.96
C ALA A 194 -13.87 23.45 7.31
N LEU A 195 -12.66 23.16 7.81
CA LEU A 195 -12.11 23.79 9.01
C LEU A 195 -12.01 25.31 8.88
N GLN A 196 -11.47 25.81 7.78
CA GLN A 196 -11.38 27.25 7.50
C GLN A 196 -12.77 27.90 7.50
N LYS A 197 -13.78 27.27 6.90
CA LYS A 197 -15.16 27.78 6.87
C LYS A 197 -15.86 27.77 8.22
N LEU A 198 -15.56 26.80 9.07
CA LEU A 198 -16.03 26.76 10.46
C LEU A 198 -15.37 27.85 11.30
N ALA A 199 -14.06 28.07 11.11
CA ALA A 199 -13.32 29.11 11.80
C ALA A 199 -13.77 30.51 11.38
N ALA A 200 -14.05 30.73 10.10
CA ALA A 200 -14.62 31.98 9.59
C ALA A 200 -15.98 32.33 10.23
N ARG A 201 -16.70 31.32 10.76
CA ARG A 201 -17.96 31.50 11.51
C ARG A 201 -17.76 31.59 13.02
N GLY A 202 -16.53 31.52 13.51
CA GLY A 202 -16.23 31.43 14.94
C GLY A 202 -16.73 30.14 15.60
N ALA A 203 -17.03 29.09 14.81
CA ALA A 203 -17.49 27.83 15.36
C ALA A 203 -16.35 27.04 16.02
N ILE A 204 -15.13 27.21 15.51
CA ILE A 204 -13.88 26.62 16.01
C ILE A 204 -12.75 27.66 15.95
N GLN A 205 -11.65 27.41 16.66
CA GLN A 205 -10.38 28.13 16.48
C GLN A 205 -9.41 27.27 15.67
N PHE A 206 -9.14 27.66 14.41
CA PHE A 206 -8.28 26.91 13.49
C PHE A 206 -6.79 27.16 13.74
N THR A 207 -6.06 26.12 14.14
CA THR A 207 -4.62 26.14 14.45
C THR A 207 -3.90 24.83 14.03
N ALA A 208 -2.61 24.91 13.72
CA ALA A 208 -1.83 23.77 13.19
C ALA A 208 -1.64 22.62 14.20
N ASP A 209 -1.59 22.97 15.49
CA ASP A 209 -1.28 22.10 16.62
C ASP A 209 -2.47 21.26 17.09
N LYS A 210 -3.67 21.55 16.59
CA LYS A 210 -4.88 20.83 16.97
C LYS A 210 -5.07 19.54 16.19
N THR A 211 -5.45 18.50 16.92
CA THR A 211 -5.90 17.22 16.39
C THR A 211 -7.34 17.31 15.87
N ASN A 212 -7.71 16.39 14.96
CA ASN A 212 -9.08 16.26 14.47
C ASN A 212 -10.11 16.11 15.60
N TYR A 213 -9.74 15.36 16.65
CA TYR A 213 -10.59 15.16 17.82
C TYR A 213 -10.84 16.46 18.60
N GLN A 214 -9.82 17.31 18.76
CA GLN A 214 -9.98 18.62 19.41
C GLN A 214 -10.92 19.53 18.62
N TYR A 215 -10.85 19.53 17.29
CA TYR A 215 -11.81 20.25 16.46
C TYR A 215 -13.24 19.74 16.62
N LEU A 216 -13.43 18.42 16.72
CA LEU A 216 -14.75 17.85 16.99
C LEU A 216 -15.28 18.24 18.38
N ALA A 217 -14.41 18.25 19.39
CA ALA A 217 -14.78 18.63 20.75
C ALA A 217 -15.29 20.07 20.84
N GLU A 218 -14.70 21.02 20.10
CA GLU A 218 -15.16 22.42 20.03
C GLU A 218 -16.57 22.56 19.43
N LEU A 219 -16.98 21.61 18.59
CA LEU A 219 -18.30 21.58 17.98
C LEU A 219 -19.35 20.86 18.85
N TYR A 220 -18.98 20.29 20.00
CA TYR A 220 -19.92 19.54 20.83
C TYR A 220 -21.13 20.40 21.23
N GLY A 221 -22.34 19.86 21.05
CA GLY A 221 -23.60 20.58 21.28
C GLY A 221 -23.98 21.62 20.22
N LYS A 222 -23.15 21.84 19.19
CA LYS A 222 -23.47 22.71 18.03
C LYS A 222 -24.16 21.89 16.93
N PRO A 223 -24.99 22.54 16.08
CA PRO A 223 -25.72 21.85 15.01
C PRO A 223 -24.81 21.21 13.94
N TYR A 224 -23.53 21.58 13.89
CA TYR A 224 -22.58 21.09 12.90
C TYR A 224 -21.85 19.80 13.33
N TYR A 225 -21.96 19.38 14.60
CA TYR A 225 -21.16 18.28 15.16
C TYR A 225 -21.28 16.97 14.39
N ASN A 226 -22.52 16.46 14.24
CA ASN A 226 -22.74 15.15 13.62
C ASN A 226 -22.25 15.08 12.17
N ASN A 227 -22.51 16.14 11.41
CA ASN A 227 -22.11 16.21 10.01
C ASN A 227 -20.58 16.35 9.88
N PHE A 228 -19.95 17.18 10.73
CA PHE A 228 -18.51 17.33 10.74
C PHE A 228 -17.78 16.06 11.24
N ALA A 229 -18.38 15.30 12.16
CA ALA A 229 -17.88 14.00 12.60
C ALA A 229 -17.80 13.00 11.44
N ALA A 230 -18.85 12.92 10.62
CA ALA A 230 -18.86 12.07 9.42
C ALA A 230 -17.79 12.50 8.40
N LEU A 231 -17.56 13.80 8.22
CA LEU A 231 -16.49 14.31 7.35
C LEU A 231 -15.10 13.99 7.89
N THR A 232 -14.91 14.13 9.20
CA THR A 232 -13.65 13.80 9.87
C THR A 232 -13.33 12.33 9.69
N LEU A 233 -14.31 11.44 9.82
CA LEU A 233 -14.15 10.02 9.55
C LEU A 233 -13.66 9.75 8.12
N ASN A 234 -14.33 10.35 7.11
CA ASN A 234 -13.92 10.22 5.71
C ASN A 234 -12.48 10.71 5.48
N TYR A 235 -12.10 11.82 6.11
CA TYR A 235 -10.75 12.34 6.06
C TYR A 235 -9.74 11.40 6.71
N GLU A 236 -10.01 10.86 7.89
CA GLU A 236 -9.09 9.96 8.59
C GLU A 236 -8.89 8.65 7.82
N TYR A 237 -9.96 8.08 7.28
CA TYR A 237 -9.86 6.91 6.39
C TYR A 237 -9.06 7.22 5.13
N ALA A 238 -9.33 8.34 4.47
CA ALA A 238 -8.62 8.75 3.26
C ALA A 238 -7.13 9.01 3.52
N TRP A 239 -6.82 9.71 4.62
CA TRP A 239 -5.47 10.21 4.89
C TRP A 239 -4.63 9.19 5.67
N TYR A 240 -5.12 8.64 6.77
CA TYR A 240 -4.35 7.72 7.62
C TYR A 240 -4.61 6.24 7.30
N GLY A 241 -5.77 5.91 6.72
CA GLY A 241 -6.18 4.52 6.50
C GLY A 241 -5.48 3.77 5.36
N SER A 242 -4.59 4.42 4.58
CA SER A 242 -3.91 3.80 3.42
C SER A 242 -4.84 3.16 2.38
N PHE A 243 -6.13 3.54 2.37
CA PHE A 243 -7.11 3.02 1.42
C PHE A 243 -6.96 3.68 0.05
N GLN A 244 -7.11 2.88 -1.01
CA GLN A 244 -7.22 3.42 -2.36
C GLN A 244 -8.64 3.96 -2.56
N ILE A 245 -8.76 5.27 -2.77
CA ILE A 245 -10.03 5.93 -3.04
C ILE A 245 -10.27 5.88 -4.54
N THR A 246 -11.35 5.23 -4.95
CA THR A 246 -11.80 5.22 -6.36
C THR A 246 -12.59 6.48 -6.69
N ASP A 247 -12.80 6.76 -7.98
CA ASP A 247 -13.61 7.90 -8.43
C ASP A 247 -15.01 7.90 -7.81
N THR A 248 -15.65 6.73 -7.76
CA THR A 248 -17.01 6.57 -7.23
C THR A 248 -17.08 6.81 -5.73
N MET A 249 -16.06 6.39 -4.98
CA MET A 249 -15.92 6.71 -3.55
C MET A 249 -15.66 8.20 -3.35
N TYR A 250 -14.76 8.78 -4.15
CA TYR A 250 -14.44 10.20 -4.07
C TYR A 250 -15.66 11.08 -4.36
N SER A 251 -16.49 10.76 -5.36
CA SER A 251 -17.72 11.51 -5.65
C SER A 251 -18.65 11.57 -4.44
N LYS A 252 -18.78 10.48 -3.66
CA LYS A 252 -19.57 10.47 -2.42
C LYS A 252 -18.95 11.38 -1.36
N ILE A 253 -17.62 11.29 -1.18
CA ILE A 253 -16.88 12.13 -0.24
C ILE A 253 -17.06 13.62 -0.60
N GLN A 254 -16.86 13.97 -1.87
CA GLN A 254 -17.04 15.33 -2.39
C GLN A 254 -18.45 15.86 -2.16
N ASN A 255 -19.48 15.03 -2.39
CA ASN A 255 -20.87 15.40 -2.15
C ASN A 255 -21.13 15.68 -0.67
N ASN A 256 -20.59 14.88 0.25
CA ASN A 256 -20.72 15.11 1.69
C ASN A 256 -20.07 16.44 2.11
N PHE A 257 -18.85 16.72 1.63
CA PHE A 257 -18.19 18.00 1.91
C PHE A 257 -18.94 19.20 1.32
N THR A 258 -19.49 19.05 0.12
CA THR A 258 -20.27 20.10 -0.54
C THR A 258 -21.57 20.37 0.22
N ALA A 259 -22.30 19.32 0.61
CA ALA A 259 -23.53 19.43 1.39
C ALA A 259 -23.28 20.11 2.74
N PHE A 260 -22.23 19.72 3.47
CA PHE A 260 -21.84 20.37 4.72
C PHE A 260 -21.49 21.84 4.51
N ASN A 261 -20.66 22.15 3.51
CA ASN A 261 -20.28 23.52 3.22
C ASN A 261 -21.50 24.40 2.88
N ASN A 262 -22.48 23.85 2.16
CA ASN A 262 -23.73 24.53 1.83
C ASN A 262 -24.57 24.81 3.09
N GLN A 263 -24.67 23.85 4.01
CA GLN A 263 -25.36 24.05 5.29
C GLN A 263 -24.78 25.21 6.08
N LEU A 264 -23.47 25.46 5.98
CA LEU A 264 -22.88 26.58 6.71
C LEU A 264 -23.36 27.94 6.18
N TYR A 265 -23.67 28.09 4.88
CA TYR A 265 -24.07 29.38 4.28
C TYR A 265 -25.47 29.87 4.70
N TYR A 266 -26.28 28.99 5.28
CA TYR A 266 -27.61 29.28 5.82
C TYR A 266 -27.58 29.35 7.34
#